data_AF-A0AAE9NKR3-F1
#
_entry.id   AF-A0AAE9NKR3-F1
#
_cell.length_a   1.000
_cell.length_b   1.000
_cell.length_c   1.000
_cell.angle_alpha   90.00
_cell.angle_beta   90.00
_cell.angle_gamma   90.00
#
_symmetry.space_group_name_H-M   'P 1'
#
loop_
_entity.id
_entity.type
_entity.pdbx_description
1 polymer ?
#
loop_
_entity_poly.entity_id
_entity_poly.type
_entity_poly.pdbx_seq_one_letter_code
_entity_poly.pdbx_strand_id
1 'polypeptide(L)' 'MELTFRSFLGDERGATAIEYGILAALIAAAVGFIFGDSGILINALNDKFDETHQIIKSCGTDEPGISCFAVKK' A
#
# COMPACT_ATOMS: atom_id res chain seq x y z
N MET A 1 34.57 14.42 3.00
CA MET A 1 33.13 14.19 3.24
C MET A 1 32.94 12.98 4.17
N GLU A 2 33.72 12.89 5.26
CA GLU A 2 33.79 11.70 6.15
C GLU A 2 33.40 12.03 7.60
N LEU A 3 33.23 13.32 7.92
CA LEU A 3 32.98 13.79 9.29
C LEU A 3 31.49 13.84 9.63
N THR A 4 30.62 13.95 8.63
CA THR A 4 29.17 14.07 8.82
C THR A 4 28.56 12.76 9.27
N PHE A 5 28.91 11.63 8.65
CA PHE A 5 28.33 10.32 9.01
C PHE A 5 28.68 9.93 10.46
N ARG A 6 29.92 10.22 10.90
CA ARG A 6 30.38 9.93 12.26
C ARG A 6 29.71 10.82 13.30
N SER A 7 29.42 12.09 12.98
CA SER A 7 28.64 12.95 13.87
C SER A 7 27.17 12.52 13.94
N PHE A 8 26.58 12.02 12.84
CA PHE A 8 25.23 11.45 12.85
C PHE A 8 25.12 10.16 13.68
N LEU A 9 26.15 9.30 13.67
CA LEU A 9 26.17 8.10 14.53
C LEU A 9 26.36 8.42 16.03
N GLY A 10 26.96 9.58 16.35
CA GLY A 10 27.26 9.99 17.72
C GLY A 10 26.34 11.06 18.30
N ASP A 11 25.30 11.49 17.56
CA ASP A 11 24.37 12.51 18.03
C ASP A 11 23.22 11.87 18.81
N GLU A 12 23.45 11.70 20.11
CA GLU A 12 22.51 11.14 21.10
C GLU A 12 21.62 12.23 21.73
N ARG A 13 21.62 13.45 21.20
CA ARG A 13 20.81 14.58 21.68
C ARG A 13 19.41 14.57 21.05
N GLY A 14 18.58 13.56 21.31
CA GLY A 14 17.18 13.61 20.85
C GLY A 14 16.29 12.39 21.07
N ALA A 15 16.75 11.18 20.78
CA ALA A 15 16.16 9.93 21.25
C ALA A 15 17.19 8.80 21.08
N THR A 16 17.10 7.76 21.90
CA THR A 16 18.14 6.73 21.94
C THR A 16 18.11 5.88 20.67
N ALA A 17 19.27 5.36 20.24
CA ALA A 17 19.34 4.44 19.10
C ALA A 17 18.46 3.18 19.28
N ILE A 18 18.19 2.78 20.53
CA ILE A 18 17.31 1.65 20.88
C ILE A 18 15.84 1.99 20.60
N GLU A 19 15.38 3.18 20.98
CA GLU A 19 13.99 3.60 20.77
C GLU A 19 13.68 3.75 19.28
N TYR A 20 14.59 4.33 18.51
CA TYR A 20 14.46 4.37 17.05
C TYR A 20 14.49 2.97 16.43
N GLY A 21 15.28 2.04 16.99
CA GLY A 21 15.29 0.65 16.56
C GLY A 21 13.93 -0.05 16.75
N ILE A 22 13.29 0.14 17.90
CA ILE A 22 11.96 -0.43 18.18
C ILE A 22 10.88 0.27 17.34
N LEU A 23 10.91 1.60 17.24
CA LEU A 23 9.96 2.36 16.43
C LEU A 23 10.04 1.96 14.95
N ALA A 24 11.26 1.82 14.42
CA ALA A 24 11.49 1.38 13.05
C ALA A 24 10.99 -0.05 12.82
N ALA A 25 11.20 -0.96 13.76
CA ALA A 25 10.66 -2.33 13.68
C ALA A 25 9.12 -2.34 13.67
N LEU A 26 8.47 -1.49 14.47
CA LEU A 26 7.02 -1.38 14.50
C LEU A 26 6.45 -0.81 13.18
N ILE A 27 7.08 0.22 12.63
CA ILE A 27 6.67 0.77 11.33
C ILE A 27 6.90 -0.26 10.21
N ALA A 28 8.03 -0.96 10.22
CA ALA A 28 8.30 -2.02 9.24
C ALA A 28 7.27 -3.15 9.32
N ALA A 29 6.87 -3.57 10.52
CA ALA A 29 5.82 -4.56 10.71
C ALA A 29 4.45 -4.05 10.22
N ALA A 30 4.09 -2.80 10.52
CA ALA A 30 2.84 -2.20 10.06
C ALA A 30 2.78 -2.09 8.53
N VAL A 31 3.85 -1.62 7.90
CA VAL A 31 3.97 -1.55 6.44
C VAL A 31 3.90 -2.96 5.84
N GLY A 32 4.63 -3.93 6.40
CA GLY A 32 4.57 -5.32 5.96
C GLY A 32 3.18 -5.95 6.07
N PHE A 33 2.41 -5.59 7.09
CA PHE A 33 1.03 -6.07 7.25
C PHE A 33 0.06 -5.44 6.24
N ILE A 34 0.20 -4.14 5.95
CA ILE A 34 -0.68 -3.41 5.02
C ILE A 34 -0.37 -3.78 3.56
N PHE A 35 0.92 -3.80 3.21
CA PHE A 35 1.43 -3.93 1.85
C PHE A 35 2.03 -5.31 1.54
N GLY A 36 1.99 -6.25 2.47
CA GLY A 36 2.40 -7.63 2.21
C GLY A 36 1.48 -8.32 1.19
N ASP A 37 1.93 -9.44 0.63
CA ASP A 37 1.20 -10.18 -0.42
C ASP A 37 -0.25 -10.55 -0.03
N SER A 38 -0.49 -10.79 1.27
CA SER A 38 -1.82 -11.04 1.84
C SER A 38 -2.43 -9.82 2.53
N GLY A 39 -1.90 -8.63 2.27
CA GLY A 39 -2.24 -7.39 2.94
C GLY A 39 -3.61 -6.85 2.57
N ILE A 40 -4.22 -6.13 3.49
CA ILE A 40 -5.59 -5.58 3.35
C ILE A 40 -5.69 -4.66 2.13
N LEU A 41 -4.65 -3.88 1.86
CA LEU A 41 -4.64 -2.94 0.74
C LEU A 41 -4.61 -3.67 -0.61
N ILE A 42 -3.76 -4.68 -0.76
CA ILE A 42 -3.60 -5.42 -2.01
C ILE A 42 -4.87 -6.19 -2.35
N ASN A 43 -5.51 -6.82 -1.36
CA ASN A 43 -6.79 -7.47 -1.56
C ASN A 43 -7.87 -6.48 -2.01
N ALA A 44 -8.00 -5.33 -1.34
CA ALA A 44 -8.97 -4.31 -1.72
C ALA A 44 -8.72 -3.73 -3.13
N LEU A 45 -7.44 -3.56 -3.51
CA LEU A 45 -7.06 -3.14 -4.86
C LEU A 45 -7.43 -4.21 -5.89
N ASN A 46 -7.09 -5.47 -5.63
CA ASN A 46 -7.42 -6.58 -6.53
C ASN A 46 -8.92 -6.71 -6.73
N ASP A 47 -9.73 -6.62 -5.66
CA ASP A 47 -11.19 -6.64 -5.76
C ASP A 47 -11.73 -5.54 -6.68
N LYS A 48 -11.15 -4.33 -6.61
CA LYS A 48 -11.56 -3.20 -7.46
C LYS A 48 -11.10 -3.35 -8.91
N PHE A 49 -9.91 -3.90 -9.13
CA PHE A 49 -9.44 -4.22 -10.47
C PHE A 49 -10.29 -5.33 -11.10
N ASP A 50 -10.63 -6.38 -10.34
CA ASP A 50 -11.50 -7.45 -10.80
C ASP A 50 -12.90 -6.94 -11.13
N GLU A 51 -13.49 -6.10 -10.28
CA GLU A 51 -14.78 -5.45 -10.56
C GLU A 51 -14.73 -4.65 -11.87
N THR A 52 -13.69 -3.84 -12.06
CA THR A 52 -13.50 -3.06 -13.29
C THR A 52 -13.28 -3.97 -14.51
N HIS A 53 -12.52 -5.04 -14.34
CA HIS A 53 -12.22 -6.01 -15.39
C HIS A 53 -13.47 -6.78 -15.83
N GLN A 54 -14.34 -7.13 -14.89
CA GLN A 54 -15.65 -7.73 -15.18
C GLN A 54 -16.55 -6.77 -15.96
N ILE A 55 -16.60 -5.49 -15.57
CA ILE A 55 -17.37 -4.46 -16.30
C ILE A 55 -16.90 -4.35 -17.75
N ILE A 56 -15.57 -4.30 -17.97
CA ILE A 56 -14.99 -4.22 -19.31
C ILE A 56 -15.30 -5.49 -20.13
N LYS A 57 -15.26 -6.68 -19.51
CA LYS A 57 -15.61 -7.93 -20.19
C LYS A 57 -17.10 -8.03 -20.54
N SER A 58 -17.97 -7.52 -19.67
CA SER A 58 -19.40 -7.57 -19.90
C SER A 58 -19.86 -6.57 -20.96
N CYS A 59 -19.14 -5.45 -21.12
CA CYS A 59 -19.38 -4.46 -22.17
C CYS A 59 -19.44 -5.09 -23.56
N GLY A 60 -20.64 -5.17 -24.13
CA GLY A 60 -20.87 -5.69 -25.48
C GLY A 60 -21.42 -7.11 -25.54
N THR A 61 -21.70 -7.72 -24.38
CA THR A 61 -22.47 -8.98 -24.28
C THR A 61 -23.89 -8.75 -23.73
N ASP A 62 -24.14 -7.55 -23.19
CA ASP A 62 -25.41 -7.02 -22.75
C ASP A 62 -26.22 -6.41 -23.92
N GLU A 63 -27.55 -6.55 -23.82
CA GLU A 63 -28.51 -6.14 -24.86
C GLU A 63 -28.31 -4.69 -25.34
N PRO A 64 -28.57 -4.40 -26.63
CA PRO A 64 -28.32 -3.08 -27.21
C PRO A 64 -29.15 -2.00 -26.52
N GLY A 65 -28.48 -1.06 -25.84
CA GLY A 65 -29.11 0.16 -25.31
C GLY A 65 -28.79 0.50 -23.85
N ILE A 66 -28.09 -0.37 -23.11
CA ILE A 66 -27.64 -0.09 -21.75
C ILE A 66 -26.13 0.16 -21.81
N SER A 67 -25.67 1.33 -21.36
CA SER A 67 -24.23 1.55 -21.25
C SER A 67 -23.68 0.67 -20.13
N CYS A 68 -22.62 -0.07 -20.39
CA CYS A 68 -22.08 -1.03 -19.43
C CYS A 68 -21.50 -0.39 -18.15
N PHE A 69 -21.46 0.94 -18.05
CA PHE A 69 -21.18 1.69 -16.82
C PHE A 69 -22.43 2.00 -15.97
N ALA A 70 -23.64 1.79 -16.51
CA ALA A 70 -24.90 2.04 -15.79
C ALA A 70 -25.33 0.88 -14.87
N VAL A 71 -24.62 -0.26 -14.90
CA VAL A 71 -25.04 -1.51 -14.24
C VAL A 71 -24.77 -1.56 -12.73
N LYS A 72 -24.03 -0.62 -12.12
CA LYS A 72 -23.85 -0.63 -10.66
C LYS A 72 -23.93 0.75 -10.01
N LYS A 73 -24.99 0.94 -9.22
CA LYS A 73 -24.97 1.78 -8.04
C LYS A 73 -24.91 0.88 -6.80
#